data_AF-A0A923NQT5-F1
#
_entry.id   AF-A0A923NQT5-F1
#
_cell.length_a   1.000
_cell.length_b   1.000
_cell.length_c   1.000
_cell.angle_alpha   90.00
_cell.angle_beta   90.00
_cell.angle_gamma   90.00
#
_symmetry.space_group_name_H-M   'P 1'
#
loop_
_entity.id
_entity.type
_entity.pdbx_description
1 polymer ?
#
loop_
_entity_poly.entity_id
_entity_poly.type
_entity_poly.pdbx_seq_one_letter_code
_entity_poly.pdbx_strand_id
1 'polypeptide(L)'
;MANQNKTEQDKQKAIIDKILACKETLGLDTLPTARQLAGFGIHSNQLMSVGGLTKISKITKIPMKGRAYARGKKVKKLSEEEIIQKILDSKEALGIDHMPTVLQLYEIGLTQNDLKRIGGLTRVSKEYGIPFKRTGREPKKALGAGQRIRPSRAFEKEQEARKQGLHYADLQKAETLRLYGRVER
;
A
#
# COMPACT_ATOMS: atom_id res chain seq x y z
N MET A 1 -43.51 -26.97 2.17
CA MET A 1 -42.35 -26.36 1.46
C MET A 1 -42.73 -25.29 0.42
N ALA A 2 -43.99 -25.18 -0.03
CA ALA A 2 -44.38 -24.17 -1.05
C ALA A 2 -44.44 -22.71 -0.54
N ASN A 3 -44.78 -22.47 0.73
CA ASN A 3 -44.95 -21.10 1.28
C ASN A 3 -43.64 -20.32 1.48
N GLN A 4 -42.54 -21.02 1.78
CA GLN A 4 -41.22 -20.38 1.97
C GLN A 4 -40.64 -19.91 0.63
N ASN A 5 -40.85 -20.67 -0.45
CA ASN A 5 -40.37 -20.28 -1.77
C ASN A 5 -41.12 -19.06 -2.33
N LYS A 6 -42.42 -18.95 -2.05
CA LYS A 6 -43.25 -17.82 -2.50
C LYS A 6 -42.85 -16.53 -1.79
N THR A 7 -42.66 -16.59 -0.47
CA THR A 7 -42.23 -15.44 0.33
C THR A 7 -40.83 -14.94 -0.02
N GLU A 8 -39.90 -15.83 -0.37
CA GLU A 8 -38.57 -15.41 -0.85
C GLU A 8 -38.62 -14.80 -2.25
N GLN A 9 -39.46 -15.30 -3.15
CA GLN A 9 -39.68 -14.69 -4.47
C GLN A 9 -40.28 -13.28 -4.36
N ASP A 10 -41.23 -13.08 -3.44
CA ASP A 10 -41.85 -11.76 -3.23
C ASP A 10 -40.86 -10.75 -2.64
N LYS A 11 -39.98 -11.18 -1.72
CA LYS A 11 -38.87 -10.34 -1.22
C LYS A 11 -37.90 -9.96 -2.34
N GLN A 12 -37.56 -10.90 -3.21
CA GLN A 12 -36.66 -10.63 -4.34
C GLN A 12 -37.27 -9.62 -5.33
N LYS A 13 -38.57 -9.75 -5.64
CA LYS A 13 -39.30 -8.78 -6.47
C LYS A 13 -39.29 -7.39 -5.86
N ALA A 14 -39.60 -7.28 -4.56
CA ALA A 14 -39.58 -5.99 -3.86
C ALA A 14 -38.20 -5.29 -3.91
N ILE A 15 -37.10 -6.05 -3.89
CA ILE A 15 -35.74 -5.50 -4.03
C ILE A 15 -35.51 -5.02 -5.47
N ILE A 16 -35.95 -5.78 -6.48
CA ILE A 16 -35.82 -5.37 -7.88
C ILE A 16 -36.61 -4.09 -8.15
N ASP A 17 -37.84 -3.99 -7.65
CA ASP A 17 -38.68 -2.81 -7.83
C ASP A 17 -38.05 -1.56 -7.22
N LYS A 18 -37.44 -1.67 -6.04
CA LYS A 18 -36.68 -0.57 -5.42
C LYS A 18 -35.47 -0.14 -6.27
N ILE A 19 -34.78 -1.07 -6.91
CA ILE A 19 -33.65 -0.77 -7.80
C ILE A 19 -34.14 -0.06 -9.06
N LEU A 20 -35.30 -0.44 -9.59
CA LEU A 20 -35.93 0.24 -10.73
C LEU A 20 -36.41 1.66 -10.36
N ALA A 21 -37.03 1.84 -9.20
CA ALA A 21 -37.37 3.17 -8.69
C ALA A 21 -36.11 4.05 -8.49
N CYS A 22 -35.01 3.47 -8.00
CA CYS A 22 -33.72 4.17 -7.91
C CYS A 22 -33.18 4.58 -9.28
N LYS A 23 -33.38 3.75 -10.31
CA LYS A 23 -32.99 4.08 -11.69
C LYS A 23 -33.82 5.26 -12.22
N GLU A 24 -35.14 5.23 -12.03
CA GLU A 24 -36.06 6.28 -12.50
C GLU A 24 -35.79 7.62 -11.82
N THR A 25 -35.62 7.61 -10.49
CA THR A 25 -35.30 8.83 -9.72
C THR A 25 -33.97 9.46 -10.11
N LEU A 26 -32.99 8.65 -10.53
CA LEU A 26 -31.69 9.13 -11.00
C LEU A 26 -31.65 9.42 -12.51
N GLY A 27 -32.73 9.15 -13.25
CA GLY A 27 -32.79 9.34 -14.71
C GLY A 27 -31.72 8.57 -15.48
N LEU A 28 -31.33 7.38 -15.02
CA LEU A 28 -30.23 6.61 -15.63
C LEU A 28 -30.76 5.68 -16.72
N ASP A 29 -30.15 5.69 -17.90
CA ASP A 29 -30.42 4.68 -18.96
C ASP A 29 -29.87 3.29 -18.60
N THR A 30 -28.94 3.24 -17.64
CA THR A 30 -28.28 2.00 -17.16
C THR A 30 -28.68 1.66 -15.73
N LEU A 31 -28.40 0.44 -15.28
CA LEU A 31 -28.64 0.08 -13.88
C LEU A 31 -27.80 0.96 -12.93
N PRO A 32 -28.36 1.40 -11.78
CA PRO A 32 -27.65 2.19 -10.80
C PRO A 32 -26.41 1.47 -10.28
N THR A 33 -25.38 2.25 -9.96
CA THR A 33 -24.14 1.72 -9.36
C THR A 33 -24.42 1.29 -7.92
N ALA A 34 -23.72 0.27 -7.40
CA ALA A 34 -23.87 -0.15 -6.01
C ALA A 34 -23.72 0.99 -4.99
N ARG A 35 -22.89 2.00 -5.30
CA ARG A 35 -22.74 3.21 -4.49
C ARG A 35 -23.99 4.09 -4.47
N GLN A 36 -24.68 4.21 -5.61
CA GLN A 36 -25.93 4.95 -5.72
C GLN A 36 -27.03 4.20 -4.97
N LEU A 37 -27.11 2.87 -5.13
CA LEU A 37 -28.05 2.02 -4.40
C LEU A 37 -27.90 2.10 -2.88
N ALA A 38 -26.66 2.20 -2.38
CA ALA A 38 -26.41 2.40 -0.95
C ALA A 38 -27.00 3.72 -0.43
N GLY A 39 -27.01 4.78 -1.25
CA GLY A 39 -27.68 6.05 -0.92
C GLY A 39 -29.20 5.95 -0.85
N PHE A 40 -29.79 4.96 -1.50
CA PHE A 40 -31.23 4.66 -1.48
C PHE A 40 -31.59 3.56 -0.45
N GLY A 41 -30.67 3.23 0.47
CA GLY A 41 -30.90 2.23 1.52
C GLY A 41 -30.88 0.79 1.03
N ILE A 42 -30.39 0.52 -0.18
CA ILE A 42 -30.19 -0.84 -0.71
C ILE A 42 -28.75 -1.25 -0.43
N HIS A 43 -28.59 -2.11 0.57
CA HIS A 43 -27.27 -2.56 1.01
C HIS A 43 -26.78 -3.77 0.20
N SER A 44 -25.46 -4.03 0.24
CA SER A 44 -24.82 -5.14 -0.46
C SER A 44 -25.48 -6.49 -0.18
N ASN A 45 -25.91 -6.74 1.05
CA ASN A 45 -26.49 -8.03 1.44
C ASN A 45 -27.84 -8.28 0.76
N GLN A 46 -28.68 -7.23 0.62
CA GLN A 46 -29.95 -7.30 -0.10
C GLN A 46 -29.72 -7.44 -1.61
N LEU A 47 -28.67 -6.81 -2.14
CA LEU A 47 -28.28 -6.99 -3.53
C LEU A 47 -27.80 -8.44 -3.80
N MET A 48 -27.09 -9.04 -2.85
CA MET A 48 -26.59 -10.41 -2.99
C MET A 48 -27.70 -11.45 -2.87
N SER A 49 -28.76 -11.20 -2.09
CA SER A 49 -29.91 -12.12 -2.00
C SER A 49 -30.67 -12.26 -3.33
N VAL A 50 -30.66 -11.22 -4.17
CA VAL A 50 -31.19 -11.27 -5.55
C VAL A 50 -30.15 -11.70 -6.60
N GLY A 51 -28.96 -12.14 -6.18
CA GLY A 51 -27.88 -12.60 -7.06
C GLY A 51 -27.08 -11.48 -7.73
N GLY A 52 -27.13 -10.27 -7.17
CA GLY A 52 -26.37 -9.11 -7.62
C GLY A 52 -26.94 -8.40 -8.85
N LEU A 53 -26.37 -7.24 -9.17
CA LEU A 53 -26.78 -6.43 -10.33
C LEU A 53 -26.62 -7.17 -11.67
N THR A 54 -25.70 -8.13 -11.74
CA THR A 54 -25.50 -8.99 -12.91
C THR A 54 -26.73 -9.85 -13.21
N LYS A 55 -27.37 -10.43 -12.18
CA LYS A 55 -28.59 -11.22 -12.37
C LYS A 55 -29.78 -10.31 -12.70
N ILE A 56 -29.89 -9.17 -12.04
CA ILE A 56 -30.93 -8.17 -12.31
C ILE A 56 -30.85 -7.64 -13.74
N SER A 57 -29.64 -7.38 -14.25
CA SER A 57 -29.41 -6.96 -15.63
C SER A 57 -29.93 -7.99 -16.64
N LYS A 58 -29.72 -9.28 -16.37
CA LYS A 58 -30.25 -10.35 -17.21
C LYS A 58 -31.78 -10.43 -17.17
N ILE A 59 -32.38 -10.30 -15.98
CA ILE A 59 -33.83 -10.37 -15.79
C ILE A 59 -34.55 -9.19 -16.44
N THR A 60 -34.04 -7.97 -16.21
CA THR A 60 -34.67 -6.72 -16.67
C THR A 60 -34.25 -6.32 -18.08
N LYS A 61 -33.26 -7.00 -18.67
CA LYS A 61 -32.58 -6.62 -19.93
C LYS A 61 -31.99 -5.20 -19.91
N ILE A 62 -31.83 -4.58 -18.73
CA ILE A 62 -31.22 -3.26 -18.59
C ILE A 62 -29.70 -3.45 -18.51
N PRO A 63 -28.91 -2.79 -19.37
CA PRO A 63 -27.46 -2.88 -19.30
C PRO A 63 -26.96 -2.28 -17.98
N MET A 64 -26.03 -2.98 -17.33
CA MET A 64 -25.25 -2.38 -16.26
C MET A 64 -24.34 -1.32 -16.85
N LYS A 65 -24.13 -0.21 -16.12
CA LYS A 65 -23.01 0.67 -16.41
C LYS A 65 -21.76 -0.18 -16.39
N GLY A 66 -21.07 -0.27 -17.53
CA GLY A 66 -19.81 -0.99 -17.62
C GLY A 66 -18.91 -0.49 -16.49
N ARG A 67 -18.19 -1.40 -15.81
CA ARG A 67 -17.07 -0.95 -14.98
C ARG A 67 -16.13 -0.27 -15.95
N ALA A 68 -16.20 1.05 -16.03
CA ALA A 68 -15.03 1.83 -16.34
C ALA A 68 -14.07 1.54 -15.19
N TYR A 69 -13.41 0.36 -15.24
CA TYR A 69 -11.99 0.40 -14.96
C TYR A 69 -11.55 1.55 -15.82
N ALA A 70 -11.12 2.63 -15.19
CA ALA A 70 -10.25 3.55 -15.86
C ALA A 70 -9.01 2.72 -16.28
N ARG A 71 -9.12 1.93 -17.36
CA ARG A 71 -8.16 2.07 -18.44
C ARG A 71 -8.32 3.53 -18.80
N GLY A 72 -7.65 4.39 -18.01
CA GLY A 72 -7.57 5.80 -18.31
C GLY A 72 -7.25 5.86 -19.79
N LYS A 73 -7.85 6.83 -20.49
CA LYS A 73 -7.33 7.32 -21.77
C LYS A 73 -5.84 7.03 -21.76
N LYS A 74 -5.33 6.16 -22.65
CA LYS A 74 -3.90 5.81 -22.68
C LYS A 74 -3.18 7.15 -22.76
N VAL A 75 -2.73 7.66 -21.61
CA VAL A 75 -2.00 8.93 -21.56
C VAL A 75 -0.81 8.63 -22.42
N LYS A 76 -0.62 9.42 -23.49
CA LYS A 76 0.45 9.21 -24.46
C LYS A 76 1.70 8.89 -23.67
N LYS A 77 2.18 7.65 -23.78
CA LYS A 77 3.35 7.20 -23.02
C LYS A 77 4.50 8.07 -23.53
N LEU A 78 5.11 8.85 -22.64
CA LEU A 78 6.29 9.61 -23.00
C LEU A 78 7.38 8.63 -23.45
N SER A 79 8.08 8.96 -24.54
CA SER A 79 9.29 8.22 -24.93
C SER A 79 10.38 8.43 -23.88
N GLU A 80 11.40 7.56 -23.86
CA GLU A 80 12.53 7.75 -22.95
C GLU A 80 13.23 9.10 -23.16
N GLU A 81 13.36 9.51 -24.42
CA GLU A 81 13.93 10.80 -24.82
C GLU A 81 13.11 11.99 -24.29
N GLU A 82 11.79 11.95 -24.42
CA GLU A 82 10.90 13.00 -23.89
C GLU A 82 10.99 13.12 -22.36
N ILE A 83 11.21 12.00 -21.66
CA ILE A 83 11.39 12.00 -20.20
C ILE A 83 12.74 12.62 -19.82
N ILE A 84 13.81 12.23 -20.52
CA ILE A 84 15.17 12.77 -20.27
C ILE A 84 15.20 14.27 -20.56
N GLN A 85 14.62 14.71 -21.68
CA GLN A 85 14.57 16.12 -22.03
C GLN A 85 13.85 16.94 -20.96
N LYS A 86 12.69 16.48 -20.46
CA LYS A 86 11.98 17.15 -19.36
C LYS A 86 12.81 17.28 -18.08
N ILE A 87 13.67 16.30 -17.78
CA ILE A 87 14.56 16.35 -16.62
C ILE A 87 15.63 17.42 -16.83
N LEU A 88 16.21 17.51 -18.04
CA LEU A 88 17.20 18.52 -18.39
C LEU A 88 16.60 19.94 -18.41
N ASP A 89 15.43 20.10 -19.02
CA ASP A 89 14.69 21.37 -19.05
C ASP A 89 14.32 21.81 -17.63
N SER A 90 13.94 20.87 -16.76
CA SER A 90 13.65 21.18 -15.35
C SER A 90 14.88 21.63 -14.59
N LYS A 91 16.06 21.05 -14.86
CA LYS A 91 17.34 21.49 -14.28
C LYS A 91 17.66 22.92 -14.72
N GLU A 92 17.50 23.23 -16.00
CA GLU A 92 17.76 24.55 -16.58
C GLU A 92 16.76 25.59 -16.05
N ALA A 93 15.47 25.27 -16.02
CA ALA A 93 14.41 26.14 -15.50
C ALA A 93 14.60 26.48 -14.00
N LEU A 94 15.16 25.55 -13.23
CA LEU A 94 15.48 25.75 -11.81
C LEU A 94 16.86 26.41 -11.59
N GLY A 95 17.67 26.55 -12.64
CA GLY A 95 19.04 27.10 -12.54
C GLY A 95 19.95 26.30 -11.61
N ILE A 96 19.78 24.98 -11.53
CA ILE A 96 20.55 24.12 -10.60
C ILE A 96 21.67 23.36 -11.31
N ASP A 97 22.85 23.31 -10.69
CA ASP A 97 24.00 22.55 -11.23
C ASP A 97 23.95 21.04 -10.95
N HIS A 98 22.89 20.58 -10.30
CA HIS A 98 22.71 19.20 -9.85
C HIS A 98 21.38 18.63 -10.35
N MET A 99 21.24 17.30 -10.25
CA MET A 99 20.01 16.61 -10.64
C MET A 99 18.80 17.15 -9.87
N PRO A 100 17.67 17.44 -10.53
CA PRO A 100 16.43 17.80 -9.86
C PRO A 100 16.02 16.73 -8.84
N THR A 101 15.42 17.18 -7.74
CA THR A 101 14.88 16.27 -6.72
C THR A 101 13.65 15.57 -7.27
N VAL A 102 13.40 14.32 -6.85
CA VAL A 102 12.22 13.54 -7.27
C VAL A 102 10.90 14.31 -7.07
N LEU A 103 10.80 15.11 -6.00
CA LEU A 103 9.64 15.97 -5.73
C LEU A 103 9.44 17.03 -6.83
N GLN A 104 10.51 17.70 -7.26
CA GLN A 104 10.47 18.69 -8.35
C GLN A 104 10.08 18.03 -9.68
N LEU A 105 10.52 16.79 -9.91
CA LEU A 105 10.12 16.03 -11.10
C LEU A 105 8.64 15.63 -11.07
N TYR A 106 8.06 15.44 -9.88
CA TYR A 106 6.63 15.19 -9.74
C TYR A 106 5.79 16.45 -10.00
N GLU A 107 6.30 17.62 -9.64
CA GLU A 107 5.65 18.91 -9.92
C GLU A 107 5.58 19.21 -11.43
N ILE A 108 6.59 18.83 -12.20
CA ILE A 108 6.58 18.93 -13.69
C ILE A 108 5.80 17.79 -14.37
N GLY A 109 5.13 16.93 -13.59
CA GLY A 109 4.25 15.88 -14.09
C GLY A 109 4.96 14.60 -14.56
N LEU A 110 6.22 14.37 -14.19
CA LEU A 110 6.85 13.06 -14.35
C LEU A 110 6.41 12.13 -13.22
N THR A 111 6.09 10.88 -13.54
CA THR A 111 5.70 9.89 -12.52
C THR A 111 6.86 8.98 -12.15
N GLN A 112 6.74 8.26 -11.02
CA GLN A 112 7.71 7.24 -10.64
C GLN A 112 7.88 6.16 -11.72
N ASN A 113 6.82 5.85 -12.48
CA ASN A 113 6.89 4.87 -13.56
C ASN A 113 7.70 5.38 -14.76
N ASP A 114 7.64 6.67 -15.05
CA ASP A 114 8.44 7.31 -16.10
C ASP A 114 9.92 7.26 -15.72
N LEU A 115 10.25 7.57 -14.46
CA LEU A 115 11.62 7.44 -13.95
C LEU A 115 12.13 6.00 -13.99
N LYS A 116 11.29 5.01 -13.69
CA LYS A 116 11.67 3.60 -13.77
C LYS A 116 11.97 3.15 -15.20
N ARG A 117 11.25 3.69 -16.20
CA ARG A 117 11.47 3.35 -17.62
C ARG A 117 12.83 3.78 -18.10
N ILE A 118 13.26 4.98 -17.74
CA ILE A 118 14.60 5.48 -18.09
C ILE A 118 15.71 4.89 -17.20
N GLY A 119 15.47 3.81 -16.44
CA GLY A 119 16.48 3.23 -15.53
C GLY A 119 16.81 4.08 -14.30
N GLY A 120 15.98 5.07 -13.99
CA GLY A 120 16.12 5.99 -12.86
C GLY A 120 17.05 7.17 -13.14
N LEU A 121 17.01 8.16 -12.25
CA LEU A 121 17.85 9.36 -12.34
C LEU A 121 19.34 9.05 -12.30
N THR A 122 19.73 7.91 -11.74
CA THR A 122 21.12 7.46 -11.69
C THR A 122 21.69 7.21 -13.08
N ARG A 123 20.86 6.74 -14.03
CA ARG A 123 21.28 6.55 -15.42
C ARG A 123 21.54 7.90 -16.08
N VAL A 124 20.59 8.83 -15.98
CA VAL A 124 20.71 10.19 -16.53
C VAL A 124 21.91 10.94 -15.94
N SER A 125 22.13 10.81 -14.62
CA SER A 125 23.29 11.40 -13.94
C SER A 125 24.62 10.91 -14.51
N LYS A 126 24.73 9.61 -14.86
CA LYS A 126 25.93 9.03 -15.47
C LYS A 126 26.10 9.43 -16.93
N GLU A 127 25.03 9.40 -17.71
CA GLU A 127 25.06 9.72 -19.14
C GLU A 127 25.41 11.18 -19.40
N TYR A 128 24.88 12.11 -18.60
CA TYR A 128 25.06 13.55 -18.78
C TYR A 128 26.05 14.18 -17.80
N GLY A 129 26.70 13.37 -16.95
CA GLY A 129 27.69 13.85 -15.97
C GLY A 129 27.13 14.80 -14.91
N ILE A 130 25.81 14.76 -14.64
CA ILE A 130 25.15 15.69 -13.72
C ILE A 130 25.17 15.09 -12.31
N PRO A 131 25.84 15.71 -11.33
CA PRO A 131 25.89 15.18 -9.98
C PRO A 131 24.53 15.29 -9.29
N PHE A 132 24.21 14.35 -8.40
CA PHE A 132 23.10 14.55 -7.47
C PHE A 132 23.44 15.66 -6.48
N LYS A 133 22.41 16.35 -5.97
CA LYS A 133 22.58 17.24 -4.81
C LYS A 133 23.33 16.45 -3.74
N ARG A 134 24.47 16.97 -3.30
CA ARG A 134 25.09 16.51 -2.06
C ARG A 134 24.11 16.85 -0.96
N THR A 135 23.23 15.91 -0.63
CA THR A 135 22.54 15.96 0.64
C THR A 135 23.65 15.79 1.65
N GLY A 136 24.02 16.89 2.29
CA GLY A 136 24.69 16.84 3.57
C GLY A 136 23.75 16.09 4.49
N ARG A 137 23.77 14.75 4.44
CA ARG A 137 23.77 14.02 5.70
C ARG A 137 24.98 14.62 6.38
N GLU A 138 24.76 15.48 7.35
CA GLU A 138 25.77 15.65 8.40
C GLU A 138 26.29 14.23 8.65
N PRO A 139 27.60 13.97 8.54
CA PRO A 139 28.11 12.66 8.93
C PRO A 139 27.48 12.43 10.29
N LYS A 140 26.60 11.41 10.41
CA LYS A 140 25.81 11.18 11.63
C LYS A 140 26.76 11.47 12.75
N LYS A 141 26.57 12.58 13.52
CA LYS A 141 27.57 13.05 14.49
C LYS A 141 28.07 11.79 15.12
N ALA A 142 29.34 11.43 14.86
CA ALA A 142 29.85 10.12 15.23
C ALA A 142 29.40 9.99 16.67
N LEU A 143 28.47 9.06 16.94
CA LEU A 143 27.92 8.89 18.27
C LEU A 143 29.16 8.73 19.11
N GLY A 144 29.54 9.79 19.84
CA GLY A 144 30.88 9.91 20.38
C GLY A 144 31.15 8.61 21.09
N ALA A 145 32.29 7.96 20.78
CA ALA A 145 32.61 6.57 21.08
C ALA A 145 32.33 6.17 22.55
N GLY A 146 31.06 6.04 22.93
CA GLY A 146 30.66 6.37 24.29
C GLY A 146 29.16 6.60 24.52
N GLN A 147 28.31 6.84 23.50
CA GLN A 147 26.87 6.60 23.65
C GLN A 147 26.61 5.09 23.64
N ARG A 148 26.89 4.50 24.80
CA ARG A 148 26.56 3.14 25.19
C ARG A 148 25.12 2.88 24.80
N ILE A 149 24.92 2.09 23.74
CA ILE A 149 23.78 1.18 23.64
C ILE A 149 23.68 0.57 25.04
N ARG A 150 22.58 0.84 25.78
CA ARG A 150 22.41 0.28 27.13
C ARG A 150 22.73 -1.21 27.01
N PRO A 151 23.79 -1.72 27.65
CA PRO A 151 24.07 -3.13 27.55
C PRO A 151 22.83 -3.83 28.11
N SER A 152 22.34 -4.84 27.38
CA SER A 152 21.42 -5.78 28.00
C SER A 152 22.04 -6.24 29.32
N ARG A 153 21.21 -6.57 30.32
CA ARG A 153 21.69 -7.10 31.62
C ARG A 153 22.68 -8.26 31.49
N ALA A 154 22.83 -8.85 30.29
CA ALA A 154 23.89 -9.79 29.94
C ALA A 154 25.30 -9.34 30.36
N PHE A 155 25.68 -8.06 30.20
CA PHE A 155 27.03 -7.62 30.56
C PHE A 155 27.25 -7.60 32.08
N GLU A 156 26.23 -7.20 32.85
CA GLU A 156 26.26 -7.23 34.32
C GLU A 156 26.35 -8.68 34.82
N LYS A 157 25.55 -9.58 34.24
CA LYS A 157 25.56 -11.00 34.60
C LYS A 157 26.87 -11.72 34.24
N GLU A 158 27.52 -11.32 33.15
CA GLU A 158 28.83 -11.86 32.80
C GLU A 158 29.95 -11.34 33.71
N GLN A 159 29.87 -10.08 34.16
CA GLN A 159 30.77 -9.56 35.19
C GLN A 159 30.58 -10.27 36.55
N GLU A 160 29.34 -10.55 36.94
CA GLU A 160 29.05 -11.33 38.15
C GLU A 160 29.57 -12.76 38.07
N ALA A 161 29.40 -13.42 36.92
CA ALA A 161 29.96 -14.76 36.72
C ALA A 161 31.49 -14.76 36.78
N ARG A 162 32.14 -13.77 36.17
CA ARG A 162 33.61 -13.62 36.19
C ARG A 162 34.15 -13.36 37.59
N LYS A 163 33.43 -12.66 38.47
CA LYS A 163 33.81 -12.51 39.89
C LYS A 163 33.89 -13.87 40.62
N GLN A 164 33.11 -14.85 40.17
CA GLN A 164 33.14 -16.22 40.67
C GLN A 164 34.10 -17.12 39.85
N GLY A 165 34.89 -16.54 38.95
CA GLY A 165 35.82 -17.26 38.08
C GLY A 165 35.15 -18.08 36.97
N LEU A 166 33.86 -17.87 36.72
CA LEU A 166 33.06 -18.66 35.77
C LEU A 166 32.62 -17.81 34.58
N HIS A 167 32.40 -18.46 33.43
CA HIS A 167 31.68 -17.84 32.34
C HIS A 167 30.17 -17.86 32.64
N TYR A 168 29.39 -16.88 32.16
CA TYR A 168 27.96 -16.76 32.51
C TYR A 168 27.14 -18.02 32.17
N ALA A 169 27.48 -18.68 31.06
CA ALA A 169 26.84 -19.94 30.66
C ALA A 169 27.09 -21.09 31.67
N ASP A 170 28.25 -21.12 32.33
CA ASP A 170 28.60 -22.16 33.29
C ASP A 170 27.98 -21.87 34.66
N LEU A 171 27.84 -20.59 35.02
CA LEU A 171 27.07 -20.18 36.19
C LEU A 171 25.59 -20.59 36.05
N GLN A 172 24.99 -20.39 34.88
CA GLN A 172 23.62 -20.87 34.61
C GLN A 172 23.50 -22.39 34.74
N LYS A 173 24.47 -23.17 34.24
CA LYS A 173 24.49 -24.63 34.41
C LYS A 173 24.65 -25.06 35.87
N ALA A 174 25.49 -24.37 36.64
CA ALA A 174 25.67 -24.65 38.05
C ALA A 174 24.41 -24.33 38.87
N GLU A 175 23.74 -23.22 38.56
CA GLU A 175 22.47 -22.85 39.18
C GLU A 175 21.35 -23.85 38.85
N THR A 176 21.22 -24.26 37.58
CA THR A 176 20.22 -25.25 37.19
C THR A 176 20.51 -26.62 37.80
N LEU A 177 21.77 -27.03 37.90
CA LEU A 177 22.16 -28.25 38.62
C LEU A 177 21.93 -28.13 40.14
N ARG A 178 22.05 -26.96 40.75
CA ARG A 178 21.66 -26.74 42.15
C ARG A 178 20.15 -26.82 42.37
N LEU A 179 19.37 -26.24 41.45
CA LEU A 179 17.91 -26.16 41.51
C LEU A 179 17.24 -27.51 41.21
N TYR A 180 17.77 -28.27 40.24
CA TYR A 180 17.15 -29.48 39.72
C TYR A 180 18.00 -30.76 39.90
N GLY A 181 19.26 -30.64 40.30
CA GLY A 181 20.19 -31.75 40.44
C GLY A 181 20.24 -32.42 41.82
N ARG A 182 19.37 -32.04 42.77
CA ARG A 182 19.03 -32.95 43.89
C ARG A 182 18.05 -34.02 43.38
N VAL A 183 18.57 -34.92 42.54
CA VAL A 183 18.02 -36.27 42.48
C VAL A 183 18.79 -37.04 43.55
N GLU A 184 18.11 -37.33 44.65
CA GLU A 184 18.61 -38.17 45.75
C GLU A 184 19.18 -39.47 45.17
N ARG A 185 20.38 -39.84 45.61
CA ARG A 185 20.85 -41.23 45.57
C ARG A 185 20.44 -41.89 46.87
#